data_AF-A0A3A2ZA86-F1
#
_entry.id   AF-A0A3A2ZA86-F1
#
_cell.length_a   1.000
_cell.length_b   1.000
_cell.length_c   1.000
_cell.angle_alpha   90.00
_cell.angle_beta   90.00
_cell.angle_gamma   90.00
#
_symmetry.space_group_name_H-M   'P 1'
#
loop_
_entity.id
_entity.type
_entity.pdbx_description
1 polymer ?
#
loop_
_entity_poly.entity_id
_entity_poly.type
_entity_poly.pdbx_seq_one_letter_code
_entity_poly.pdbx_strand_id
1 'polypeptide(L)'
;MSLPSTRAGPNQVREYLAHILHSKHDVPLSTAHKIANKWQLGRPNDLRQEGVDYFKQVFGTDAGRFLFRTVQEDIEAEWRESTIGVITYWTNIFSIVLSVFFVVRAFCRSEEKGIMGKDL
;
A
#
# COMPACT_ATOMS: atom_id res chain seq x y z
N MET A 1 -7.15 14.21 -4.19
CA MET A 1 -7.51 14.11 -2.76
C MET A 1 -6.87 12.84 -2.21
N SER A 2 -6.38 12.83 -0.97
CA SER A 2 -5.74 11.65 -0.37
C SER A 2 -6.79 10.69 0.21
N LEU A 3 -6.36 9.45 0.47
CA LEU A 3 -7.20 8.46 1.16
C LEU A 3 -7.66 8.98 2.53
N PRO A 4 -8.93 8.73 2.91
CA PRO A 4 -9.41 9.09 4.23
C PRO A 4 -8.60 8.40 5.33
N SER A 5 -8.38 9.12 6.43
CA SER A 5 -7.81 8.55 7.66
C SER A 5 -8.69 7.40 8.16
N THR A 6 -8.10 6.42 8.85
CA THR A 6 -8.85 5.32 9.47
C THR A 6 -9.86 5.79 10.52
N ARG A 7 -9.69 7.00 11.06
CA ARG A 7 -10.60 7.65 12.01
C ARG A 7 -11.65 8.54 11.34
N ALA A 8 -11.62 8.67 10.01
CA ALA A 8 -12.55 9.49 9.26
C ALA A 8 -14.00 8.96 9.39
N GLY A 9 -14.96 9.89 9.31
CA GLY A 9 -16.37 9.54 9.27
C GLY A 9 -16.80 9.04 7.88
N PRO A 10 -17.97 8.39 7.77
CA PRO A 10 -18.53 7.95 6.48
C PRO A 10 -18.69 9.08 5.46
N ASN A 11 -18.93 10.31 5.92
CA ASN A 11 -19.03 11.49 5.05
C ASN A 11 -17.73 11.76 4.27
N GLN A 12 -16.58 11.67 4.93
CA GLN A 12 -15.28 11.87 4.27
C GLN A 12 -14.99 10.77 3.26
N VAL A 13 -15.43 9.53 3.53
CA VAL A 13 -15.33 8.44 2.55
C VAL A 13 -16.16 8.75 1.30
N ARG A 14 -17.39 9.26 1.49
CA ARG A 14 -18.25 9.66 0.36
C ARG A 14 -17.68 10.81 -0.45
N GLU A 15 -17.13 11.82 0.20
CA GLU A 15 -16.45 12.93 -0.50
C GLU A 15 -15.24 12.44 -1.30
N TYR A 16 -14.42 11.58 -0.71
CA TYR A 16 -13.29 10.96 -1.40
C TYR A 16 -13.73 10.15 -2.62
N LEU A 17 -14.74 9.28 -2.48
CA LEU A 17 -15.28 8.48 -3.59
C LEU A 17 -15.86 9.37 -4.70
N ALA A 18 -16.60 10.42 -4.34
CA ALA A 18 -17.14 11.38 -5.30
C ALA A 18 -16.02 12.13 -6.02
N HIS A 19 -14.98 12.54 -5.30
CA HIS A 19 -13.80 13.18 -5.87
C HIS A 19 -13.08 12.27 -6.86
N ILE A 20 -12.90 10.98 -6.55
CA ILE A 20 -12.29 10.02 -7.48
C ILE A 20 -13.11 9.89 -8.77
N LEU A 21 -14.43 9.71 -8.64
CA LEU A 21 -15.32 9.54 -9.79
C LEU A 21 -15.30 10.78 -10.69
N HIS A 22 -15.28 11.97 -10.09
CA HIS A 22 -15.20 13.22 -10.83
C HIS A 22 -13.81 13.42 -11.48
N SER A 23 -12.74 13.31 -10.71
CA SER A 23 -11.38 13.63 -11.18
C SER A 23 -10.82 12.62 -12.19
N LYS A 24 -11.09 11.32 -12.01
CA LYS A 24 -10.50 10.27 -12.84
C LYS A 24 -11.40 9.80 -13.99
N HIS A 25 -12.72 10.03 -13.90
CA HIS A 25 -13.68 9.57 -14.91
C HIS A 25 -14.57 10.69 -15.48
N ASP A 26 -14.30 11.94 -15.12
CA ASP A 26 -15.07 13.12 -15.55
C ASP A 26 -16.59 12.97 -15.30
N VAL A 27 -16.95 12.21 -14.26
CA VAL A 27 -18.34 12.06 -13.86
C VAL A 27 -18.83 13.41 -13.31
N PRO A 28 -20.00 13.92 -13.75
CA PRO A 28 -20.57 15.13 -13.17
C PRO A 28 -20.68 15.02 -11.66
N LEU A 29 -20.28 16.06 -10.93
CA LEU A 29 -20.18 16.04 -9.46
C LEU A 29 -21.49 15.57 -8.78
N SER A 30 -22.63 15.97 -9.32
CA SER A 30 -23.95 15.53 -8.85
C SER A 30 -24.18 14.02 -8.99
N THR A 31 -23.72 13.42 -10.09
CA THR A 31 -23.76 11.98 -10.32
C THR A 31 -22.73 11.25 -9.46
N ALA A 32 -21.54 11.82 -9.31
CA ALA A 32 -20.49 11.26 -8.46
C ALA A 32 -20.95 11.17 -7.00
N HIS A 33 -21.59 12.22 -6.46
CA HIS A 33 -22.18 12.19 -5.13
C HIS A 33 -23.31 11.17 -5.01
N LYS A 34 -24.18 11.03 -6.02
CA LYS A 34 -25.22 9.99 -6.01
C LYS A 34 -24.63 8.58 -5.92
N ILE A 35 -23.56 8.30 -6.66
CA ILE A 35 -22.87 7.01 -6.62
C ILE A 35 -22.18 6.82 -5.26
N ALA A 36 -21.44 7.83 -4.78
CA ALA A 36 -20.75 7.78 -3.49
C ALA A 36 -21.73 7.60 -2.32
N ASN A 37 -22.93 8.16 -2.38
CA ASN A 37 -23.97 8.01 -1.37
C ASN A 37 -24.46 6.56 -1.18
N LYS A 38 -24.18 5.65 -2.12
CA LYS A 38 -24.42 4.21 -1.93
C LYS A 38 -23.55 3.62 -0.81
N TRP A 39 -22.45 4.28 -0.47
CA TRP A 39 -21.63 3.97 0.70
C TRP A 39 -22.30 4.53 1.97
N GLN A 40 -23.25 3.79 2.53
CA GLN A 40 -24.11 4.27 3.62
C GLN A 40 -23.46 4.18 5.00
N LEU A 41 -23.01 2.99 5.38
CA LEU A 41 -22.50 2.68 6.73
C LEU A 41 -21.01 2.30 6.75
N GLY A 42 -20.39 2.15 5.58
CA GLY A 42 -19.01 1.69 5.48
C GLY A 42 -18.04 2.68 6.11
N ARG A 43 -17.13 2.16 6.92
CA ARG A 43 -16.05 2.91 7.55
C ARG A 43 -14.86 3.03 6.58
N PRO A 44 -13.95 3.98 6.81
CA PRO A 44 -12.71 4.07 6.04
C PRO A 44 -11.88 2.78 6.10
N ASN A 45 -11.97 2.04 7.20
CA ASN A 45 -11.26 0.77 7.33
C ASN A 45 -11.85 -0.32 6.43
N ASP A 46 -13.19 -0.36 6.31
CA ASP A 46 -13.88 -1.27 5.40
C ASP A 46 -13.47 -0.95 3.95
N LEU A 47 -13.33 0.33 3.59
CA LEU A 47 -12.84 0.73 2.27
C LEU A 47 -11.48 0.11 1.92
N ARG A 48 -10.60 -0.08 2.92
CA ARG A 48 -9.26 -0.65 2.75
C ARG A 48 -9.24 -2.18 2.77
N GLN A 49 -10.18 -2.81 3.48
CA GLN A 49 -10.19 -4.26 3.72
C GLN A 49 -11.13 -5.02 2.79
N GLU A 50 -12.17 -4.36 2.29
CA GLU A 50 -13.20 -5.00 1.48
C GLU A 50 -12.70 -5.37 0.08
N GLY A 51 -13.16 -6.52 -0.40
CA GLY A 51 -12.80 -7.05 -1.70
C GLY A 51 -13.56 -6.39 -2.86
N VAL A 52 -13.07 -6.63 -4.08
CA VAL A 52 -13.68 -6.10 -5.31
C VAL A 52 -15.17 -6.45 -5.46
N ASP A 53 -15.61 -7.60 -4.96
CA ASP A 53 -17.00 -8.03 -5.08
C ASP A 53 -17.94 -7.21 -4.20
N TYR A 54 -17.48 -6.77 -3.03
CA TYR A 54 -18.25 -5.83 -2.19
C TYR A 54 -18.42 -4.49 -2.91
N PHE A 55 -17.35 -3.96 -3.52
CA PHE A 55 -17.44 -2.74 -4.31
C PHE A 55 -18.42 -2.88 -5.49
N LYS A 56 -18.40 -4.01 -6.21
CA LYS A 56 -19.37 -4.27 -7.28
C LYS A 56 -20.80 -4.35 -6.76
N GLN A 57 -21.01 -4.97 -5.59
CA GLN A 57 -22.32 -5.08 -4.97
C GLN A 57 -22.88 -3.69 -4.59
N VAL A 58 -22.05 -2.83 -4.02
CA VAL A 58 -22.47 -1.50 -3.56
C VAL A 58 -22.65 -0.53 -4.72
N PHE A 59 -21.69 -0.47 -5.65
CA PHE A 59 -21.66 0.58 -6.67
C PHE A 59 -22.18 0.14 -8.04
N GLY A 60 -22.25 -1.17 -8.29
CA GLY A 60 -22.47 -1.79 -9.60
C GLY A 60 -21.16 -2.30 -10.20
N THR A 61 -21.24 -3.21 -11.17
CA THR A 61 -20.06 -3.92 -11.73
C THR A 61 -18.96 -2.96 -12.22
N ASP A 62 -19.33 -1.96 -13.01
CA ASP A 62 -18.36 -1.08 -13.67
C ASP A 62 -17.76 -0.08 -12.67
N ALA A 63 -18.63 0.70 -12.01
CA ALA A 63 -18.20 1.68 -11.02
C ALA A 63 -17.47 1.03 -9.83
N GLY A 64 -17.92 -0.14 -9.39
CA GLY A 64 -17.32 -0.88 -8.28
C GLY A 64 -15.92 -1.38 -8.61
N ARG A 65 -15.72 -1.99 -9.79
CA ARG A 65 -14.38 -2.44 -10.23
C ARG A 65 -13.41 -1.25 -10.30
N PHE A 66 -13.86 -0.14 -10.88
CA PHE A 66 -13.04 1.06 -11.01
C PHE A 66 -12.67 1.67 -9.65
N LEU A 67 -13.65 1.85 -8.77
CA LEU A 67 -13.44 2.41 -7.43
C LEU A 67 -12.48 1.53 -6.63
N PHE A 68 -12.68 0.21 -6.64
CA PHE A 68 -11.78 -0.72 -5.97
C PHE A 68 -10.33 -0.56 -6.46
N ARG A 69 -10.12 -0.57 -7.78
CA ARG A 69 -8.79 -0.43 -8.37
C ARG A 69 -8.14 0.89 -7.95
N THR A 70 -8.87 2.00 -8.04
CA THR A 70 -8.34 3.32 -7.66
C THR A 70 -7.99 3.39 -6.18
N VAL A 71 -8.83 2.85 -5.29
CA VAL A 71 -8.56 2.82 -3.85
C VAL A 71 -7.28 2.03 -3.57
N GLN A 72 -7.08 0.88 -4.21
CA GLN A 72 -5.86 0.09 -4.03
C GLN A 72 -4.61 0.81 -4.56
N GLU A 73 -4.70 1.46 -5.72
CA GLU A 73 -3.61 2.30 -6.25
C GLU A 73 -3.23 3.41 -5.27
N ASP A 74 -4.22 4.09 -4.67
CA ASP A 74 -3.97 5.13 -3.68
C ASP A 74 -3.37 4.55 -2.38
N ILE A 75 -3.76 3.34 -1.95
CA ILE A 75 -3.21 2.68 -0.75
C ILE A 75 -1.75 2.32 -0.98
N GLU A 76 -1.43 1.78 -2.16
CA GLU A 76 -0.05 1.48 -2.55
C GLU A 76 0.81 2.74 -2.63
N ALA A 77 0.26 3.83 -3.16
CA ALA A 77 0.94 5.13 -3.20
C ALA A 77 1.22 5.64 -1.78
N GLU A 78 0.22 5.62 -0.89
CA GLU A 78 0.38 6.01 0.52
C GLU A 78 1.44 5.14 1.22
N TRP A 79 1.50 3.84 0.94
CA TRP A 79 2.53 2.94 1.48
C TRP A 79 3.93 3.26 0.97
N ARG A 80 4.09 3.58 -0.32
CA ARG A 80 5.38 3.97 -0.91
C ARG A 80 5.90 5.29 -0.35
N GLU A 81 5.01 6.24 -0.08
CA GLU A 81 5.35 7.54 0.50
C GLU A 81 5.53 7.49 2.03
N SER A 82 5.05 6.44 2.68
CA SER A 82 5.14 6.30 4.13
C SER A 82 6.57 6.07 4.62
N THR A 83 6.93 6.76 5.71
CA THR A 83 8.21 6.61 6.42
C THR A 83 8.50 5.16 6.82
N ILE A 84 7.47 4.37 7.11
CA ILE A 84 7.60 2.93 7.46
C ILE A 84 8.16 2.12 6.27
N GLY A 85 7.71 2.42 5.05
CA GLY A 85 8.22 1.78 3.83
C GLY A 85 9.69 2.12 3.61
N VAL A 86 10.06 3.40 3.81
CA VAL A 86 11.45 3.86 3.74
C VAL A 86 12.33 3.20 4.80
N ILE A 87 11.89 3.16 6.07
CA ILE A 87 12.63 2.52 7.16
C ILE A 87 12.86 1.03 6.85
N THR A 88 11.80 0.30 6.49
CA THR A 88 11.88 -1.14 6.20
C THR A 88 12.85 -1.41 5.05
N TYR A 89 12.82 -0.58 4.00
CA TYR A 89 13.73 -0.68 2.87
C TYR A 89 15.19 -0.51 3.31
N TRP A 90 15.50 0.55 4.07
CA TRP A 90 16.86 0.78 4.57
C TRP A 90 17.33 -0.31 5.53
N THR A 91 16.47 -0.79 6.43
CA THR A 91 16.79 -1.92 7.32
C THR A 91 17.14 -3.18 6.53
N ASN A 92 16.39 -3.48 5.47
CA ASN A 92 16.65 -4.65 4.63
C ASN A 92 17.99 -4.52 3.89
N ILE A 93 18.27 -3.37 3.28
CA ILE A 93 19.57 -3.11 2.64
C ILE A 93 20.72 -3.25 3.64
N PHE A 94 20.59 -2.65 4.82
CA PHE A 94 21.63 -2.71 5.85
C PHE A 94 21.88 -4.15 6.33
N SER A 95 20.82 -4.95 6.49
CA SER A 95 20.90 -6.37 6.85
C SER A 95 21.65 -7.20 5.80
N ILE A 96 21.36 -6.99 4.51
CA ILE A 96 22.04 -7.68 3.41
C ILE A 96 23.53 -7.32 3.40
N VAL A 97 23.86 -6.03 3.48
CA VAL A 97 25.25 -5.56 3.47
C VAL A 97 26.04 -6.12 4.66
N LEU A 98 25.47 -6.09 5.86
CA LEU A 98 26.09 -6.67 7.05
C LEU A 98 26.32 -8.18 6.89
N SER A 99 25.31 -8.90 6.40
CA SER A 99 25.40 -10.36 6.22
C SER A 99 26.51 -10.74 5.24
N VAL A 100 26.57 -10.07 4.08
CA VAL A 100 27.65 -10.27 3.10
C VAL A 100 29.01 -9.95 3.72
N PHE A 101 29.13 -8.86 4.46
CA PHE A 101 30.38 -8.49 5.15
C PHE A 101 30.84 -9.58 6.12
N PHE A 102 29.94 -10.11 6.96
CA PHE A 102 30.27 -11.19 7.91
C PHE A 102 30.64 -12.49 7.20
N VAL A 103 29.93 -12.84 6.12
CA VAL A 103 30.25 -14.03 5.30
C VAL A 103 31.64 -13.91 4.70
N VAL A 104 31.95 -12.79 4.04
CA VAL A 104 33.29 -12.54 3.46
C VAL A 104 34.38 -12.61 4.54
N ARG A 105 34.16 -11.96 5.70
CA ARG A 105 35.10 -12.01 6.83
C ARG A 105 35.31 -13.44 7.34
N ALA A 106 34.26 -14.25 7.42
CA ALA A 106 34.36 -15.64 7.86
C ALA A 106 35.15 -16.50 6.87
N PHE A 107 34.90 -16.35 5.56
CA PHE A 107 35.63 -17.07 4.52
C PHE A 107 37.12 -16.68 4.48
N CYS A 108 37.45 -15.38 4.46
CA CYS A 108 38.84 -14.93 4.45
C CYS A 108 39.61 -15.42 5.69
N ARG A 109 38.97 -15.41 6.87
CA ARG A 109 39.59 -15.92 8.10
C ARG A 109 39.77 -17.44 8.10
N SER A 110 38.92 -18.18 7.39
CA SER A 110 39.05 -19.63 7.24
C SER A 110 40.23 -20.00 6.35
N GLU A 111 40.46 -19.25 5.26
CA GLU A 111 41.65 -19.46 4.40
C GLU A 111 42.96 -19.21 5.16
N GLU A 112 43.04 -18.12 5.91
CA GLU A 112 44.25 -17.77 6.68
C GLU A 112 44.63 -18.87 7.70
N LYS A 113 43.64 -19.42 8.42
CA LYS A 113 43.85 -20.55 9.34
C LYS A 113 44.18 -21.86 8.62
N GLY A 114 43.63 -22.09 7.44
CA GLY A 114 43.89 -23.27 6.63
C GLY A 114 45.29 -23.30 6.01
N ILE A 115 45.87 -22.13 5.74
CA ILE A 115 47.27 -21.99 5.31
C ILE A 115 48.19 -22.25 6.52
N MET A 116 47.96 -21.58 7.65
CA MET A 116 48.82 -21.69 8.84
C MET A 116 48.79 -23.07 9.52
N GLY A 117 47.71 -23.85 9.33
CA GLY A 117 47.58 -25.21 9.85
C GLY A 117 48.21 -26.31 8.97
N LYS A 118 48.72 -25.97 7.77
CA LYS A 118 49.44 -26.90 6.89
C LYS A 118 50.96 -26.85 7.07
N ASP A 119 51.47 -25.86 7.80
CA ASP A 119 52.90 -25.62 8.02
C ASP A 119 53.41 -26.17 9.38
N LEU A 120 52.65 -27.06 10.02
CA LEU A 120 52.97 -27.70 11.31
C LEU A 120 52.85 -29.23 11.19
#